data_AF-A0A2V5VCB8-F1
#
_entry.id   AF-A0A2V5VCB8-F1
#
_cell.length_a   1.000
_cell.length_b   1.000
_cell.length_c   1.000
_cell.angle_alpha   90.00
_cell.angle_beta   90.00
_cell.angle_gamma   90.00
#
_symmetry.space_group_name_H-M   'P 1'
#
loop_
_entity.id
_entity.type
_entity.pdbx_description
1 polymer ?
#
loop_
_entity_poly.entity_id
_entity_poly.type
_entity_poly.pdbx_seq_one_letter_code
_entity_poly.pdbx_strand_id
1 'polypeptide(L)'
;MIPRLNYEAVPDFFQLPSGEHFVEVAGIAVDSKGHVYVFHRGKRPLVEFYASGKFIRSIADDPFVTAHMVRVDAEDNIWTTDVGAHVVLKVSPEGRVLLSLGRMRIPGDDVLHFNQPTDVAFDRDRNIYVTDGEGNSRVLKFNKYGNLLLAWGMKGSGPGQFDLPH
;
A
#
# COMPACT_ATOMS: atom_id res chain seq x y z
N MET A 1 -3.05 36.54 -7.80
CA MET A 1 -4.34 36.11 -7.23
C MET A 1 -4.27 34.61 -7.07
N ILE A 2 -4.33 34.08 -5.85
CA ILE A 2 -4.25 32.63 -5.62
C ILE A 2 -5.60 32.02 -6.04
N PRO A 3 -5.65 30.99 -6.90
CA PRO A 3 -6.90 30.35 -7.29
C PRO A 3 -7.64 29.84 -6.04
N ARG A 4 -8.93 30.15 -5.92
CA ARG A 4 -9.77 29.48 -4.93
C ARG A 4 -9.92 28.03 -5.34
N LEU A 5 -9.51 27.15 -4.45
CA LEU A 5 -9.75 25.72 -4.59
C LEU A 5 -11.22 25.47 -4.23
N ASN A 6 -11.91 24.63 -5.00
CA ASN A 6 -13.32 24.26 -4.74
C ASN A 6 -13.46 23.23 -3.61
N TYR A 7 -12.58 23.30 -2.60
CA TYR A 7 -12.62 22.43 -1.42
C TYR A 7 -12.26 23.23 -0.17
N GLU A 8 -12.88 22.83 0.93
CA GLU A 8 -12.58 23.34 2.27
C GLU A 8 -11.99 22.21 3.11
N ALA A 9 -10.96 22.53 3.91
CA ALA A 9 -10.40 21.57 4.83
C ALA A 9 -11.40 21.31 5.97
N VAL A 10 -11.68 20.04 6.26
CA VAL A 10 -12.43 19.64 7.44
C VAL A 10 -11.43 19.36 8.56
N PRO A 11 -11.30 20.26 9.56
CA PRO A 11 -10.40 20.02 10.68
C PRO A 11 -10.86 18.77 11.45
N ASP A 12 -9.90 18.04 12.02
CA ASP A 12 -10.15 16.88 12.89
C ASP A 12 -11.07 15.81 12.28
N PHE A 13 -10.97 15.63 10.96
CA PHE A 13 -11.81 14.69 10.21
C PHE A 13 -11.76 13.28 10.80
N PHE A 14 -10.56 12.77 11.11
CA PHE A 14 -10.39 11.42 11.66
C PHE A 14 -10.61 11.38 13.18
N GLN A 15 -11.64 10.66 13.59
CA GLN A 15 -12.04 10.50 14.99
C GLN A 15 -11.49 9.17 15.54
N LEU A 16 -10.22 9.17 15.94
CA LEU A 16 -9.57 8.01 16.54
C LEU A 16 -10.10 7.69 17.96
N PRO A 17 -10.02 6.44 18.43
CA PRO A 17 -10.33 6.10 19.82
C PRO A 17 -9.45 6.88 20.81
N SER A 18 -9.96 7.06 22.03
CA SER A 18 -9.23 7.80 23.08
C SER A 18 -7.85 7.18 23.36
N GLY A 19 -6.82 8.02 23.42
CA GLY A 19 -5.43 7.59 23.62
C GLY A 19 -4.72 7.09 22.36
N GLU A 20 -5.41 7.05 21.22
CA GLU A 20 -4.81 6.73 19.92
C GLU A 20 -4.44 7.99 19.15
N HIS A 21 -3.37 7.91 18.38
CA HIS A 21 -2.92 8.98 17.48
C HIS A 21 -2.27 8.35 16.25
N PHE A 22 -2.33 9.07 15.13
CA PHE A 22 -1.44 8.77 14.03
C PHE A 22 -0.01 9.12 14.41
N VAL A 23 0.93 8.34 13.90
CA VAL A 23 2.36 8.68 13.96
C VAL A 23 2.72 9.31 12.61
N GLU A 24 3.25 8.52 11.69
CA GLU A 24 3.49 8.93 10.31
C GLU A 24 2.49 8.22 9.41
N VAL A 25 1.60 8.98 8.75
CA VAL A 25 0.65 8.45 7.77
C VAL A 25 1.37 8.32 6.43
N ALA A 26 1.55 7.08 5.98
CA ALA A 26 2.26 6.77 4.75
C ALA A 26 1.31 6.72 3.53
N GLY A 27 0.06 6.28 3.74
CA GLY A 27 -0.92 6.21 2.66
C GLY A 27 -2.37 6.27 3.14
N ILE A 28 -3.24 6.64 2.21
CA ILE A 28 -4.69 6.66 2.36
C ILE A 28 -5.35 6.07 1.12
N ALA A 29 -6.43 5.31 1.31
CA ALA A 29 -7.24 4.76 0.22
C ALA A 29 -8.73 4.80 0.57
N VAL A 30 -9.59 4.75 -0.43
CA VAL A 30 -11.04 4.78 -0.25
C VAL A 30 -11.67 3.64 -1.06
N ASP A 31 -12.58 2.89 -0.46
CA ASP A 31 -13.33 1.84 -1.17
C ASP A 31 -14.59 2.36 -1.88
N SER A 32 -15.30 1.48 -2.58
CA SER A 32 -16.54 1.83 -3.30
C SER A 32 -17.69 2.29 -2.38
N LYS A 33 -17.60 2.04 -1.07
CA LYS A 33 -18.60 2.43 -0.06
C LYS A 33 -18.24 3.76 0.63
N GLY A 34 -17.08 4.34 0.28
CA GLY A 34 -16.57 5.55 0.91
C GLY A 34 -15.87 5.30 2.25
N HIS A 35 -15.58 4.05 2.61
CA HIS A 35 -14.73 3.77 3.76
C HIS A 35 -13.32 4.22 3.46
N VAL A 36 -12.68 4.84 4.45
CA VAL A 36 -11.34 5.41 4.34
C VAL A 36 -10.35 4.52 5.10
N TYR A 37 -9.34 4.03 4.41
CA TYR A 37 -8.25 3.24 4.97
C TYR A 37 -7.04 4.13 5.13
N VAL A 38 -6.50 4.19 6.34
CA VAL A 38 -5.27 4.93 6.64
C VAL A 38 -4.20 3.93 7.04
N PHE A 39 -3.05 4.00 6.37
CA PHE A 39 -1.90 3.17 6.68
C PHE A 39 -0.78 4.05 7.23
N HIS A 40 -0.39 3.78 8.47
CA HIS A 40 0.52 4.62 9.24
C HIS A 40 1.50 3.80 10.08
N ARG A 41 2.59 4.39 10.55
CA ARG A 41 3.68 3.69 11.25
C ARG A 41 3.50 3.59 12.77
N GLY A 42 2.25 3.56 13.24
CA GLY A 42 1.90 3.49 14.66
C GLY A 42 1.65 2.06 15.14
N LYS A 43 1.15 1.90 16.37
CA LYS A 43 0.88 0.59 16.99
C LYS A 43 -0.11 -0.29 16.20
N ARG A 44 -1.07 0.33 15.51
CA ARG A 44 -2.08 -0.36 14.69
C ARG A 44 -2.04 0.21 13.28
N PRO A 45 -1.11 -0.27 12.43
CA PRO A 45 -0.73 0.44 11.22
C PRO A 45 -1.86 0.68 10.22
N LEU A 46 -2.74 -0.31 10.00
CA LEU A 46 -3.84 -0.19 9.07
C LEU A 46 -5.15 -0.01 9.83
N VAL A 47 -5.83 1.11 9.59
CA VAL A 47 -7.10 1.45 10.23
C VAL A 47 -8.15 1.85 9.22
N GLU A 48 -9.42 1.64 9.58
CA GLU A 48 -10.58 1.89 8.74
C GLU A 48 -11.53 2.89 9.40
N PHE A 49 -12.05 3.81 8.60
CA PHE A 49 -13.00 4.83 8.99
C PHE A 49 -14.21 4.83 8.05
N TYR A 50 -15.36 5.29 8.53
CA TYR A 50 -16.47 5.67 7.66
C TYR A 50 -16.11 6.91 6.83
N ALA A 51 -16.90 7.19 5.78
CA ALA A 51 -16.81 8.42 5.00
C ALA A 51 -16.96 9.71 5.84
N SER A 52 -17.53 9.59 7.04
CA SER A 52 -17.65 10.68 8.02
C SER A 52 -16.40 10.91 8.87
N GLY A 53 -15.37 10.06 8.72
CA GLY A 53 -14.15 10.09 9.53
C GLY A 53 -14.29 9.42 10.90
N LYS A 54 -15.45 8.82 11.21
CA LYS A 54 -15.64 8.00 12.43
C LYS A 54 -14.87 6.68 12.31
N PHE A 55 -14.06 6.37 13.32
CA PHE A 55 -13.30 5.11 13.37
C PHE A 55 -14.21 3.89 13.37
N ILE A 56 -13.81 2.87 12.61
CA ILE A 56 -14.47 1.56 12.55
C ILE A 56 -13.64 0.54 13.33
N ARG A 57 -12.39 0.32 12.91
CA ARG A 57 -11.50 -0.71 13.47
C ARG A 57 -10.06 -0.57 12.98
N SER A 58 -9.17 -1.33 13.62
CA SER A 58 -7.85 -1.68 13.10
C SER A 58 -7.89 -3.01 12.36
N ILE A 59 -7.04 -3.15 11.35
CA ILE A 59 -6.95 -4.30 10.47
C ILE A 59 -5.53 -4.87 10.56
N ALA A 60 -5.43 -6.13 10.99
CA ALA A 60 -4.18 -6.89 11.06
C ALA A 60 -3.04 -6.19 11.84
N ASP A 61 -2.93 -6.49 13.14
CA ASP A 61 -1.98 -5.78 14.02
C ASP A 61 -0.51 -6.24 13.91
N ASP A 62 -0.24 -7.44 13.36
CA ASP A 62 1.08 -8.10 13.46
C ASP A 62 1.96 -8.13 12.18
N PRO A 63 1.44 -8.08 10.94
CA PRO A 63 2.30 -8.31 9.76
C PRO A 63 3.18 -7.10 9.40
N PHE A 64 2.91 -5.93 9.96
CA PHE A 64 3.48 -4.67 9.49
C PHE A 64 4.72 -4.26 10.27
N VAL A 65 5.72 -3.76 9.57
CA VAL A 65 7.00 -3.30 10.12
C VAL A 65 7.21 -1.83 9.79
N THR A 66 7.07 -1.45 8.52
CA THR A 66 7.19 -0.05 8.08
C THR A 66 6.20 0.20 6.97
N ALA A 67 5.05 0.74 7.35
CA ALA A 67 4.00 1.13 6.41
C ALA A 67 4.55 2.07 5.34
N HIS A 68 4.21 1.80 4.08
CA HIS A 68 4.64 2.59 2.95
C HIS A 68 3.45 3.04 2.09
N MET A 69 2.62 2.11 1.62
CA MET A 69 1.45 2.48 0.83
C MET A 69 0.24 1.59 1.08
N VAL A 70 -0.96 2.18 0.96
CA VAL A 70 -2.23 1.45 0.89
C VAL A 70 -3.00 1.83 -0.37
N ARG A 71 -3.63 0.83 -0.98
CA ARG A 71 -4.51 0.94 -2.15
C ARG A 71 -5.78 0.13 -1.91
N VAL A 72 -6.84 0.45 -2.63
CA VAL A 72 -8.04 -0.40 -2.72
C VAL A 72 -8.24 -0.78 -4.19
N ASP A 73 -8.44 -2.07 -4.47
CA ASP A 73 -8.74 -2.54 -5.83
C ASP A 73 -10.23 -2.44 -6.16
N ALA A 74 -10.59 -2.70 -7.43
CA ALA A 74 -11.97 -2.60 -7.90
C ALA A 74 -12.94 -3.62 -7.27
N GLU A 75 -12.42 -4.58 -6.49
CA GLU A 75 -13.18 -5.58 -5.75
C GLU A 75 -13.20 -5.26 -4.23
N ASP A 76 -12.91 -4.00 -3.86
CA ASP A 76 -12.78 -3.48 -2.49
C ASP A 76 -11.69 -4.17 -1.64
N ASN A 77 -10.76 -4.92 -2.24
CA ASN A 77 -9.67 -5.50 -1.46
C ASN A 77 -8.64 -4.42 -1.12
N ILE A 78 -8.12 -4.50 0.09
CA ILE A 78 -7.11 -3.59 0.61
C ILE A 78 -5.74 -4.15 0.27
N TRP A 79 -4.90 -3.35 -0.35
CA TRP A 79 -3.53 -3.72 -0.68
C TRP A 79 -2.56 -2.87 0.12
N THR A 80 -1.66 -3.52 0.84
CA THR A 80 -0.63 -2.84 1.63
C THR A 80 0.74 -3.17 1.08
N THR A 81 1.56 -2.15 0.87
CA THR A 81 2.98 -2.29 0.60
C THR A 81 3.73 -1.90 1.88
N ASP A 82 4.46 -2.86 2.45
CA ASP A 82 5.26 -2.64 3.65
C ASP A 82 6.74 -2.83 3.32
N VAL A 83 7.46 -1.71 3.42
CA VAL A 83 8.85 -1.61 2.96
C VAL A 83 9.80 -2.38 3.88
N GLY A 84 9.54 -2.34 5.20
CA GLY A 84 10.34 -3.02 6.22
C GLY A 84 10.04 -4.52 6.34
N ALA A 85 8.85 -4.92 5.92
CA ALA A 85 8.43 -6.32 5.86
C ALA A 85 8.76 -6.97 4.51
N HIS A 86 9.19 -6.19 3.51
CA HIS A 86 9.54 -6.64 2.16
C HIS A 86 8.41 -7.41 1.45
N VAL A 87 7.16 -7.00 1.68
CA VAL A 87 5.98 -7.66 1.12
C VAL A 87 4.93 -6.67 0.64
N VAL A 88 4.17 -7.14 -0.34
CA VAL A 88 2.86 -6.57 -0.69
C VAL A 88 1.79 -7.59 -0.32
N LEU A 89 0.82 -7.18 0.49
CA LEU A 89 -0.30 -8.03 0.91
C LEU A 89 -1.58 -7.55 0.24
N LYS A 90 -2.36 -8.50 -0.29
CA LYS A 90 -3.79 -8.31 -0.58
C LYS A 90 -4.57 -8.79 0.63
N VAL A 91 -5.49 -7.96 1.12
CA VAL A 91 -6.31 -8.20 2.29
C VAL A 91 -7.79 -8.02 1.91
N SER A 92 -8.65 -8.94 2.32
CA SER A 92 -10.09 -8.83 2.09
C SER A 92 -10.69 -7.67 2.89
N PRO A 93 -11.89 -7.18 2.54
CA PRO A 93 -12.60 -6.18 3.35
C PRO A 93 -12.76 -6.61 4.80
N GLU A 94 -12.86 -7.90 5.11
CA GLU A 94 -12.97 -8.43 6.47
C GLU A 94 -11.63 -8.46 7.22
N GLY A 95 -10.52 -8.12 6.57
CA GLY A 95 -9.18 -8.12 7.15
C GLY A 95 -8.41 -9.44 7.02
N ARG A 96 -8.82 -10.33 6.10
CA ARG A 96 -8.12 -11.61 5.87
C ARG A 96 -7.07 -11.46 4.78
N VAL A 97 -5.84 -11.93 4.99
CA VAL A 97 -4.83 -11.95 3.92
C VAL A 97 -5.26 -12.94 2.84
N LEU A 98 -5.37 -12.46 1.60
CA LEU A 98 -5.76 -13.23 0.41
C LEU A 98 -4.57 -13.59 -0.48
N LEU A 99 -3.54 -12.73 -0.52
CA LEU A 99 -2.32 -12.92 -1.29
C LEU A 99 -1.15 -12.23 -0.59
N SER A 100 0.02 -12.86 -0.65
CA SER A 100 1.30 -12.27 -0.26
C SER A 100 2.25 -12.35 -1.43
N LEU A 101 2.73 -11.20 -1.89
CA LEU A 101 3.84 -11.09 -2.84
C LEU A 101 5.10 -10.72 -2.05
N GLY A 102 6.21 -11.41 -2.32
CA GLY A 102 7.41 -11.34 -1.48
C GLY A 102 7.41 -12.41 -0.36
N ARG A 103 8.51 -12.45 0.38
CA ARG A 103 8.65 -13.28 1.60
C ARG A 103 8.80 -12.36 2.80
N MET A 104 7.85 -12.47 3.73
CA MET A 104 7.77 -11.66 4.94
C MET A 104 9.12 -11.61 5.67
N ARG A 105 9.69 -10.40 5.80
CA ARG A 105 10.95 -10.10 6.48
C ARG A 105 12.19 -10.80 5.88
N ILE A 106 12.11 -11.25 4.63
CA ILE A 106 13.24 -11.83 3.90
C ILE A 106 13.46 -10.97 2.64
N PRO A 107 14.43 -10.05 2.65
CA PRO A 107 14.77 -9.28 1.46
C PRO A 107 15.44 -10.14 0.40
N GLY A 108 15.33 -9.74 -0.86
CA GLY A 108 16.04 -10.37 -1.98
C GLY A 108 15.70 -9.73 -3.32
N ASP A 109 16.40 -10.17 -4.36
CA ASP A 109 16.27 -9.65 -5.74
C ASP A 109 15.83 -10.74 -6.74
N ASP A 110 15.41 -11.91 -6.27
CA ASP A 110 14.80 -12.93 -7.12
C ASP A 110 13.30 -12.64 -7.38
N VAL A 111 12.60 -13.58 -7.99
CA VAL A 111 11.17 -13.45 -8.36
C VAL A 111 10.20 -13.66 -7.18
N LEU A 112 10.68 -14.21 -6.07
CA LEU A 112 9.88 -14.53 -4.88
C LEU A 112 10.10 -13.52 -3.74
N HIS A 113 11.17 -12.73 -3.81
CA HIS A 113 11.56 -11.77 -2.79
C HIS A 113 11.51 -10.34 -3.34
N PHE A 114 11.17 -9.40 -2.46
CA PHE A 114 11.34 -7.98 -2.71
C PHE A 114 12.46 -7.46 -1.82
N ASN A 115 13.02 -6.32 -2.18
CA ASN A 115 13.91 -5.55 -1.33
C ASN A 115 13.37 -4.13 -1.26
N GLN A 116 12.58 -3.91 -0.21
CA GLN A 116 11.93 -2.63 0.07
C GLN A 116 10.98 -2.20 -1.09
N PRO A 117 9.85 -2.92 -1.28
CA PRO A 117 8.84 -2.53 -2.24
C PRO A 117 8.14 -1.24 -1.80
N THR A 118 7.69 -0.45 -2.76
CA THR A 118 7.23 0.92 -2.54
C THR A 118 5.74 1.12 -2.88
N ASP A 119 5.24 0.56 -3.98
CA ASP A 119 3.82 0.73 -4.34
C ASP A 119 3.29 -0.45 -5.17
N VAL A 120 1.97 -0.48 -5.31
CA VAL A 120 1.22 -1.43 -6.13
C VAL A 120 0.19 -0.71 -7.00
N ALA A 121 0.07 -1.13 -8.26
CA ALA A 121 -0.93 -0.66 -9.20
C ALA A 121 -1.54 -1.81 -10.00
N PHE A 122 -2.67 -1.56 -10.66
CA PHE A 122 -3.44 -2.60 -11.35
C PHE A 122 -3.81 -2.19 -12.77
N ASP A 123 -3.77 -3.14 -13.71
CA ASP A 123 -4.36 -2.96 -15.05
C ASP A 123 -5.81 -3.46 -15.14
N ARG A 124 -6.43 -3.29 -16.32
CA ARG A 124 -7.84 -3.70 -16.56
C ARG A 124 -8.07 -5.21 -16.44
N ASP A 125 -7.04 -6.01 -16.62
CA ASP A 125 -7.10 -7.47 -16.46
C ASP A 125 -6.84 -7.91 -15.01
N ARG A 126 -6.68 -6.93 -14.10
CA ARG A 126 -6.30 -7.09 -12.70
C ARG A 126 -4.90 -7.68 -12.53
N ASN A 127 -4.02 -7.51 -13.51
CA ASN A 127 -2.61 -7.77 -13.29
C ASN A 127 -2.06 -6.72 -12.32
N ILE A 128 -1.13 -7.16 -11.49
CA ILE A 128 -0.57 -6.41 -10.37
C ILE A 128 0.82 -5.94 -10.79
N TYR A 129 1.10 -4.67 -10.61
CA TYR A 129 2.40 -4.07 -10.84
C TYR A 129 2.94 -3.66 -9.48
N VAL A 130 4.13 -4.14 -9.12
CA VAL A 130 4.82 -3.77 -7.88
C VAL A 130 6.11 -3.06 -8.22
N THR A 131 6.31 -1.88 -7.64
CA THR A 131 7.61 -1.21 -7.65
C THR A 131 8.45 -1.79 -6.51
N ASP A 132 9.52 -2.48 -6.85
CA ASP A 132 10.49 -3.04 -5.91
C ASP A 132 11.69 -2.07 -5.85
N GLY A 133 11.41 -0.95 -5.19
CA GLY A 133 11.98 0.34 -5.56
C GLY A 133 13.26 0.71 -4.84
N GLU A 134 13.28 0.62 -3.50
CA GLU A 134 14.41 1.16 -2.73
C GLU A 134 15.66 0.28 -2.84
N GLY A 135 15.47 -1.04 -2.83
CA GLY A 135 16.58 -1.98 -2.87
C GLY A 135 16.96 -2.46 -4.29
N ASN A 136 15.98 -2.61 -5.19
CA ASN A 136 16.17 -3.34 -6.45
C ASN A 136 15.94 -2.51 -7.72
N SER A 137 15.45 -1.27 -7.61
CA SER A 137 15.22 -0.35 -8.74
C SER A 137 14.52 -1.02 -9.93
N ARG A 138 13.46 -1.81 -9.68
CA ARG A 138 12.77 -2.61 -10.70
C ARG A 138 11.26 -2.60 -10.51
N VAL A 139 10.56 -3.07 -11.54
CA VAL A 139 9.10 -3.28 -11.54
C VAL A 139 8.83 -4.74 -11.86
N LEU A 140 7.93 -5.35 -11.10
CA LEU A 140 7.44 -6.71 -11.35
C LEU A 140 5.95 -6.64 -11.67
N LYS A 141 5.55 -7.32 -12.74
CA LYS A 141 4.16 -7.54 -13.12
C LYS A 141 3.76 -8.97 -12.81
N PHE A 142 2.69 -9.15 -12.05
CA PHE A 142 2.07 -10.43 -11.74
C PHE A 142 0.67 -10.49 -12.35
N ASN A 143 0.17 -11.69 -12.62
CA ASN A 143 -1.26 -11.85 -12.88
C ASN A 143 -2.07 -11.71 -11.58
N LYS A 144 -3.40 -11.63 -11.69
CA LYS A 144 -4.31 -11.47 -10.53
C LYS A 144 -4.20 -12.57 -9.45
N TYR A 145 -3.55 -13.68 -9.76
CA TYR A 145 -3.32 -14.80 -8.84
C TYR A 145 -1.92 -14.77 -8.21
N GLY A 146 -1.10 -13.76 -8.51
CA GLY A 146 0.26 -13.61 -7.98
C GLY A 146 1.35 -14.37 -8.74
N ASN A 147 1.07 -14.89 -9.95
CA ASN A 147 2.12 -15.49 -10.78
C ASN A 147 2.85 -14.40 -11.56
N LEU A 148 4.18 -14.42 -11.54
CA LEU A 148 5.00 -13.46 -12.28
C LEU A 148 4.74 -13.58 -13.80
N LEU A 149 4.53 -12.43 -14.45
CA LEU A 149 4.40 -12.30 -15.90
C LEU A 149 5.62 -11.64 -16.53
N LEU A 150 6.16 -10.60 -15.87
CA LEU A 150 7.27 -9.81 -16.39
C LEU A 150 8.01 -9.13 -15.24
N ALA A 151 9.33 -8.97 -15.38
CA ALA A 151 10.14 -8.12 -14.52
C ALA A 151 11.09 -7.29 -15.40
N TRP A 152 11.26 -6.02 -15.08
CA TRP A 152 12.16 -5.11 -15.80
C TRP A 152 12.65 -4.00 -14.89
N GLY A 153 13.74 -3.36 -15.27
CA GLY A 153 14.37 -2.33 -14.46
C GLY A 153 15.69 -2.75 -13.85
N MET A 154 16.53 -1.76 -13.62
CA MET A 154 17.76 -1.80 -12.84
C MET A 154 18.14 -0.37 -12.52
N LYS A 155 19.06 -0.18 -11.58
CA LYS A 155 19.54 1.14 -11.20
C LYS A 155 20.13 1.92 -12.37
N GLY A 156 19.63 3.13 -12.63
CA GLY A 156 20.22 4.06 -13.61
C GLY A 156 19.23 5.03 -14.24
N SER A 157 19.68 5.74 -15.28
CA SER A 157 18.95 6.81 -15.97
C SER A 157 18.71 6.56 -17.46
N GLY A 158 19.16 5.42 -17.98
CA GLY A 158 18.93 5.00 -19.37
C GLY A 158 17.51 4.46 -19.62
N PRO A 159 17.16 4.18 -20.88
CA PRO A 159 15.87 3.57 -21.22
C PRO A 159 15.63 2.27 -20.46
N GLY A 160 14.51 2.21 -19.74
CA GLY A 160 14.13 1.03 -18.94
C GLY A 160 14.89 0.88 -17.61
N GLN A 161 15.75 1.84 -17.25
CA GLN A 161 16.38 1.91 -15.92
C GLN A 161 15.57 2.83 -15.00
N PHE A 162 15.68 2.58 -13.70
CA PHE A 162 15.03 3.37 -12.66
C PHE A 162 16.07 3.70 -11.59
N ASP A 163 15.97 4.85 -10.93
CA ASP A 163 16.80 5.09 -9.74
C ASP A 163 16.06 4.60 -8.48
N LEU A 164 14.85 5.14 -8.27
CA LEU A 164 13.99 4.83 -7.13
C LEU A 164 12.50 4.84 -7.56
N PRO A 165 11.98 3.77 -8.22
CA PRO A 165 10.57 3.72 -8.57
C PRO A 165 9.74 3.60 -7.30
N HIS A 166 8.82 4.54 -7.06
CA HIS A 166 8.13 4.72 -5.79
C HIS A 166 6.74 5.32 -5.96
#